data_AF-A0A1Q4DTP6-F1
#
_entry.id   AF-A0A1Q4DTP6-F1
#
_cell.length_a   1.000
_cell.length_b   1.000
_cell.length_c   1.000
_cell.angle_alpha   90.00
_cell.angle_beta   90.00
_cell.angle_gamma   90.00
#
_symmetry.space_group_name_H-M   'P 1'
#
loop_
_entity.id
_entity.type
_entity.pdbx_description
1 polymer ?
#
loop_
_entity_poly.entity_id
_entity_poly.type
_entity_poly.pdbx_seq_one_letter_code
_entity_poly.pdbx_strand_id
1 'polypeptide(L)'
;MATERSLPERAGNTERSLPERASSTDLLGRTTTADEDAVLAVYDQLRELVRSDLPPCAAAGLRAALASVAVVVTDLGLRFEHLLDEGF
;
A
#
# COMPACT_ATOMS: atom_id res chain seq x y z
N MET A 1 50.68 34.10 -10.40
CA MET A 1 50.25 33.46 -9.13
C MET A 1 48.77 33.80 -8.97
N ALA A 2 47.86 32.98 -9.50
CA ALA A 2 47.19 31.85 -8.82
C ALA A 2 46.47 32.33 -7.56
N THR A 3 45.14 32.28 -7.44
CA THR A 3 44.39 31.01 -7.38
C THR A 3 42.89 31.27 -7.61
N GLU A 4 42.32 30.67 -8.65
CA GLU A 4 40.88 30.50 -8.82
C GLU A 4 40.36 29.53 -7.75
N ARG A 5 39.33 29.94 -7.00
CA ARG A 5 38.70 29.11 -5.97
C ARG A 5 37.55 28.36 -6.63
N SER A 6 37.83 27.18 -7.18
CA SER A 6 36.82 26.25 -7.70
C SER A 6 35.87 25.81 -6.57
N LEU A 7 34.57 25.98 -6.77
CA LEU A 7 33.52 25.35 -5.94
C LEU A 7 33.46 23.84 -6.24
N PRO A 8 33.20 22.98 -5.25
CA PRO A 8 33.04 21.55 -5.51
C PRO A 8 31.70 21.30 -6.23
N GLU A 9 31.77 20.52 -7.31
CA GLU A 9 30.60 19.96 -7.99
C GLU A 9 29.69 19.27 -6.97
N ARG A 10 28.39 19.63 -6.97
CA ARG A 10 27.40 18.94 -6.16
C ARG A 10 27.37 17.48 -6.63
N ALA A 11 27.74 16.59 -5.71
CA ALA A 11 27.65 15.15 -5.86
C ALA A 11 26.32 14.77 -6.52
N GLY A 12 26.41 14.03 -7.61
CA GLY A 12 25.28 13.52 -8.36
C GLY A 12 24.27 12.88 -7.43
N ASN A 13 23.01 13.27 -7.61
CA ASN A 13 21.87 12.55 -7.07
C ASN A 13 21.94 11.11 -7.57
N THR A 14 22.52 10.21 -6.78
CA THR A 14 22.27 8.78 -6.98
C THR A 14 20.80 8.57 -6.71
N GLU A 15 19.99 8.65 -7.77
CA GLU A 15 18.64 8.13 -7.82
C GLU A 15 18.76 6.69 -7.36
N ARG A 16 18.45 6.48 -6.08
CA ARG A 16 18.40 5.17 -5.48
C ARG A 16 17.25 4.49 -6.19
N SER A 17 17.54 3.73 -7.26
CA SER A 17 16.57 2.94 -7.97
C SER A 17 15.88 2.06 -6.95
N LEU A 18 14.67 2.47 -6.57
CA LEU A 18 13.77 1.62 -5.83
C LEU A 18 13.58 0.37 -6.72
N PRO A 19 13.65 -0.84 -6.16
CA PRO A 19 13.43 -2.04 -6.96
C PRO A 19 12.11 -1.84 -7.72
N GLU A 20 12.11 -2.14 -9.03
CA GLU A 20 10.88 -2.18 -9.83
C GLU A 20 9.90 -3.07 -9.06
N ARG A 21 8.95 -2.47 -8.34
CA ARG A 21 7.84 -3.21 -7.75
C ARG A 21 7.16 -3.84 -8.95
N ALA A 22 7.21 -5.17 -9.04
CA ALA A 22 6.52 -5.91 -10.09
C ALA A 22 5.12 -5.31 -10.22
N SER A 23 4.78 -4.82 -11.41
CA SER A 23 3.54 -4.07 -11.63
C SER A 23 2.37 -4.97 -11.24
N SER A 24 1.68 -4.63 -10.16
CA SER A 24 0.47 -5.34 -9.76
C SER A 24 -0.63 -5.02 -10.77
N THR A 25 -1.52 -5.98 -11.00
CA THR A 25 -2.68 -5.81 -11.88
C THR A 25 -3.96 -5.95 -11.09
N ASP A 26 -4.95 -5.13 -11.43
CA ASP A 26 -6.30 -5.24 -10.91
C ASP A 26 -7.03 -6.48 -11.47
N LEU A 27 -8.28 -6.67 -11.07
CA LEU A 27 -9.09 -7.81 -11.53
C LEU A 27 -9.44 -7.76 -13.02
N LEU A 28 -9.25 -6.61 -13.68
CA LEU A 28 -9.48 -6.43 -15.12
C LEU A 28 -8.18 -6.54 -15.92
N GLY A 29 -7.06 -6.90 -15.27
CA GLY A 29 -5.74 -7.04 -15.90
C GLY A 29 -5.08 -5.70 -16.22
N ARG A 30 -5.54 -4.59 -15.65
CA ARG A 30 -4.92 -3.27 -15.79
C ARG A 30 -3.87 -3.09 -14.72
N THR A 31 -2.76 -2.45 -15.05
CA THR A 31 -1.74 -2.08 -14.06
C THR A 31 -2.34 -1.17 -13.00
N THR A 32 -2.13 -1.50 -11.73
CA THR A 32 -2.56 -0.65 -10.61
C THR A 32 -1.73 0.62 -10.55
N THR A 33 -2.38 1.71 -10.18
CA THR A 33 -1.76 3.00 -9.88
C THR A 33 -1.11 2.97 -8.50
N ALA A 34 -0.25 3.95 -8.22
CA ALA A 34 0.38 4.08 -6.90
C ALA A 34 -0.64 4.31 -5.77
N ASP A 35 -1.75 4.98 -6.05
CA ASP A 35 -2.82 5.23 -5.08
C ASP A 35 -3.63 3.95 -4.82
N GLU A 36 -3.93 3.17 -5.86
CA GLU A 36 -4.57 1.86 -5.73
C GLU A 36 -3.71 0.88 -4.93
N ASP A 37 -2.40 0.87 -5.17
CA ASP A 37 -1.44 0.11 -4.36
C ASP A 37 -1.48 0.53 -2.88
N ALA A 38 -1.58 1.84 -2.61
CA ALA A 38 -1.64 2.35 -1.25
C ALA A 38 -2.94 1.93 -0.54
N VAL A 39 -4.08 1.94 -1.25
CA VAL A 39 -5.36 1.42 -0.73
C VAL A 39 -5.24 -0.08 -0.42
N LEU A 40 -4.64 -0.86 -1.31
CA LEU A 40 -4.40 -2.29 -1.08
C LEU A 40 -3.50 -2.53 0.14
N ALA A 41 -2.47 -1.72 0.33
CA ALA A 41 -1.59 -1.84 1.51
C ALA A 41 -2.34 -1.59 2.82
N VAL A 42 -3.24 -0.60 2.88
CA VAL A 42 -4.09 -0.35 4.05
C VAL A 42 -5.03 -1.52 4.31
N TYR A 43 -5.67 -2.03 3.26
CA TYR A 43 -6.55 -3.19 3.34
C TYR A 43 -5.82 -4.43 3.89
N ASP A 44 -4.63 -4.74 3.36
CA ASP A 44 -3.83 -5.88 3.80
C ASP A 44 -3.37 -5.74 5.26
N GLN A 45 -2.98 -4.53 5.68
CA GLN A 45 -2.63 -4.27 7.09
C GLN A 45 -3.82 -4.43 8.03
N LEU A 46 -5.01 -3.94 7.65
CA LEU A 46 -6.21 -4.10 8.46
C LEU A 46 -6.59 -5.58 8.61
N ARG A 47 -6.50 -6.37 7.53
CA ARG A 47 -6.73 -7.82 7.57
C ARG A 47 -5.80 -8.53 8.53
N GLU A 48 -4.53 -8.14 8.55
CA GLU A 48 -3.57 -8.74 9.47
C GLU A 48 -3.85 -8.34 10.93
N LEU A 49 -4.15 -7.07 11.17
CA LEU A 49 -4.46 -6.57 12.50
C LEU A 49 -5.69 -7.26 13.11
N VAL A 50 -6.77 -7.48 12.34
CA VAL A 50 -7.99 -8.10 12.88
C VAL A 50 -7.82 -9.58 13.25
N ARG A 51 -6.73 -10.23 12.80
CA ARG A 51 -6.34 -11.60 13.17
C ARG A 51 -5.48 -11.67 14.43
N SER A 52 -4.99 -10.53 14.91
CA SER A 52 -4.18 -10.44 16.12
C SER A 52 -5.05 -10.52 17.38
N ASP A 53 -4.43 -10.90 18.51
CA ASP A 53 -5.06 -10.83 19.83
C ASP A 53 -5.14 -9.37 20.29
N LEU A 54 -6.33 -8.78 20.14
CA LEU A 54 -6.60 -7.37 20.41
C LEU A 54 -7.72 -7.23 21.45
N PRO A 55 -7.71 -6.15 22.26
CA PRO A 55 -8.85 -5.81 23.10
C PRO A 55 -10.16 -5.75 22.28
N PRO A 56 -11.29 -6.22 22.81
CA PRO A 56 -12.54 -6.33 22.05
C PRO A 56 -12.99 -5.04 21.35
N CYS A 57 -12.81 -3.89 22.00
CA CYS A 57 -13.17 -2.60 21.41
C CYS A 57 -12.30 -2.23 20.20
N ALA A 58 -11.00 -2.52 20.24
CA ALA A 58 -10.08 -2.27 19.14
C ALA A 58 -10.39 -3.22 17.97
N ALA A 59 -10.60 -4.51 18.25
CA ALA A 59 -10.93 -5.50 17.23
C ALA A 59 -12.25 -5.16 16.52
N ALA A 60 -13.27 -4.70 17.25
CA ALA A 60 -14.53 -4.26 16.67
C ALA A 60 -14.36 -3.03 15.75
N GLY A 61 -13.63 -2.02 16.20
CA GLY A 61 -13.37 -0.82 15.39
C GLY A 61 -12.56 -1.11 14.13
N LEU A 62 -11.54 -1.97 14.23
CA LEU A 62 -10.72 -2.38 13.08
C LEU A 62 -11.49 -3.25 12.08
N ARG A 63 -12.40 -4.13 12.53
CA ARG A 63 -13.30 -4.86 11.63
C ARG A 63 -14.25 -3.93 10.89
N ALA A 64 -14.79 -2.90 11.55
CA ALA A 64 -15.62 -1.90 10.90
C ALA A 64 -14.82 -1.11 9.83
N ALA A 65 -13.59 -0.70 10.15
CA ALA A 65 -12.70 -0.05 9.19
C ALA A 65 -12.37 -0.97 8.01
N LEU A 66 -12.04 -2.24 8.27
CA LEU A 66 -11.78 -3.25 7.24
C LEU A 66 -12.99 -3.42 6.31
N ALA A 67 -14.20 -3.52 6.85
CA ALA A 67 -15.41 -3.62 6.05
C ALA A 67 -15.59 -2.42 5.11
N SER A 68 -15.38 -1.19 5.60
CA SER A 68 -15.45 0.00 4.75
C SER A 68 -14.37 0.02 3.66
N VAL A 69 -13.13 -0.37 3.98
CA VAL A 69 -12.04 -0.43 2.99
C VAL A 69 -12.25 -1.55 1.98
N ALA A 70 -12.79 -2.70 2.40
CA ALA A 70 -13.11 -3.82 1.51
C ALA A 70 -14.12 -3.42 0.42
N VAL A 71 -15.09 -2.56 0.74
CA VAL A 71 -16.01 -1.98 -0.25
C VAL A 71 -15.25 -1.16 -1.29
N VAL A 72 -14.34 -0.28 -0.87
CA VAL A 72 -13.53 0.55 -1.78
C VAL A 72 -12.65 -0.32 -2.69
N VAL A 73 -11.98 -1.32 -2.13
CA VAL A 73 -11.13 -2.27 -2.88
C VAL A 73 -11.93 -3.03 -3.94
N THR A 74 -13.17 -3.42 -3.59
CA THR A 74 -14.07 -4.13 -4.50
C THR A 74 -14.58 -3.20 -5.60
N ASP A 75 -15.01 -1.99 -5.26
CA ASP A 75 -15.57 -1.01 -6.20
C ASP A 75 -14.53 -0.54 -7.23
N LEU A 76 -13.28 -0.37 -6.80
CA LEU A 76 -12.14 -0.09 -7.68
C LEU A 76 -11.72 -1.32 -8.52
N GLY A 77 -12.29 -2.49 -8.26
CA GLY A 77 -11.94 -3.74 -8.95
C GLY A 77 -10.52 -4.23 -8.67
N LEU A 78 -9.97 -3.91 -7.48
CA LEU A 78 -8.59 -4.24 -7.14
C LEU A 78 -8.45 -5.67 -6.63
N ARG A 79 -9.37 -6.12 -5.76
CA ARG A 79 -9.51 -7.50 -5.31
C ARG A 79 -10.96 -7.82 -5.03
N PHE A 80 -11.34 -9.06 -5.27
CA PHE A 80 -12.67 -9.55 -4.94
C PHE A 80 -12.56 -10.40 -3.69
N GLU A 81 -13.19 -9.96 -2.61
CA GLU A 81 -13.51 -10.86 -1.51
C GLU A 81 -15.01 -11.08 -1.47
N HIS A 82 -15.40 -12.35 -1.49
CA HIS A 82 -16.71 -12.69 -0.95
C HIS A 82 -16.66 -12.34 0.54
N LEU A 83 -17.45 -11.33 0.95
CA LEU A 83 -17.68 -10.87 2.34
C LEU A 83 -18.08 -11.97 3.35
N LEU A 84 -18.12 -13.24 2.93
CA LEU A 84 -18.60 -14.39 3.68
C LEU A 84 -17.56 -15.53 3.79
N ASP A 85 -16.38 -15.42 3.18
CA ASP A 85 -15.41 -16.54 3.10
C ASP A 85 -14.26 -16.47 4.12
N GLU A 86 -14.34 -15.57 5.10
CA GLU A 86 -13.54 -15.67 6.32
C GLU A 86 -14.37 -16.39 7.38
N GLY A 87 -14.39 -17.73 7.28
CA GLY A 87 -15.14 -18.64 8.14
C GLY A 87 -15.11 -18.24 9.62
N PHE A 88 -16.31 -18.08 10.17
CA PHE A 88 -16.57 -17.93 11.61
C PHE A 88 -16.26 -19.22 12.37
#